data_AF-A0A8S1E874-F1
#
_entry.id   AF-A0A8S1E874-F1
#
_cell.length_a   1.000
_cell.length_b   1.000
_cell.length_c   1.000
_cell.angle_alpha   90.00
_cell.angle_beta   90.00
_cell.angle_gamma   90.00
#
_symmetry.space_group_name_H-M   'P 1'
#
loop_
_entity.id
_entity.type
_entity.pdbx_description
1 polymer ?
#
loop_
_entity_poly.entity_id
_entity_poly.type
_entity_poly.pdbx_seq_one_letter_code
_entity_poly.pdbx_strand_id
1 'polypeptide(L)'
;MGFQHSLILLPILVVTSSFAQTDITVPAVRVVRLQVDYRNASIDHLQKINKWNGIMRNSVLASLKFINKHWLICGGTPNEESSRNDCGKAQITGETVGDHHYRINITFIAERDPVRNVKVEATSTIHAVSHIGLKGGIFQYTNALKVLGKPEPKLEFDEAFFCYRGATLVDGDKCQLCPPGTFFDEFDEKCIPCPKGDYQDEHGRASCKKCPDATTTVSTKTSKKEQCISICPPGFYFDVASKICETCGLRGYQPEYGQDKCIPCPQGTVPIYQNSTSIAQCLDKCRPGHQRSVDGSTCEPCPIGSFKSESDMVCMMCPTGRTTLSKASKNLAACHIKICFPGTILDQSTFKCLPCDYGTYMDEYDGRICKTCPVSTTTYQQGANSAKMCEWTNQCKAATHNCHWLAACIDLPDENHKKMYSCKCKPGFVGNGFHCVDACLGYCKNGGQCLKTGRGETKCQCPNGFGGQRCQIGEQNER
;
A
#
# COMPACT_ATOMS: atom_id res chain seq x y z
N MET A 1 -32.70 55.08 16.70
CA MET A 1 -31.66 55.10 15.66
C MET A 1 -31.25 53.66 15.39
N GLY A 2 -31.82 53.05 14.36
CA GLY A 2 -31.59 51.64 14.02
C GLY A 2 -30.29 51.48 13.24
N PHE A 3 -29.39 50.63 13.73
CA PHE A 3 -28.17 50.24 13.03
C PHE A 3 -28.48 49.03 12.14
N GLN A 4 -28.59 49.27 10.84
CA GLN A 4 -28.62 48.23 9.79
C GLN A 4 -27.22 47.62 9.67
N HIS A 5 -27.08 46.33 9.97
CA HIS A 5 -25.91 45.53 9.57
C HIS A 5 -26.15 45.00 8.15
N SER A 6 -25.38 45.53 7.19
CA SER A 6 -25.31 45.01 5.82
C SER A 6 -24.60 43.66 5.83
N LEU A 7 -25.34 42.57 5.59
CA LEU A 7 -24.76 41.27 5.25
C LEU A 7 -24.17 41.34 3.84
N ILE A 8 -22.85 41.21 3.74
CA ILE A 8 -22.13 40.99 2.48
C ILE A 8 -22.22 39.49 2.17
N LEU A 9 -23.12 39.13 1.24
CA LEU A 9 -23.19 37.79 0.64
C LEU A 9 -22.05 37.64 -0.38
N LEU A 10 -20.99 36.93 -0.01
CA LEU A 10 -19.97 36.42 -0.93
C LEU A 10 -20.58 35.26 -1.74
N PRO A 11 -20.56 35.29 -3.09
CA PRO A 11 -21.01 34.16 -3.87
C PRO A 11 -19.95 33.07 -3.77
N ILE A 12 -20.32 31.94 -3.16
CA ILE A 12 -19.54 30.71 -3.23
C ILE A 12 -19.61 30.25 -4.69
N LEU A 13 -18.53 30.49 -5.44
CA LEU A 13 -18.27 29.90 -6.74
C LEU A 13 -18.16 28.38 -6.54
N VAL A 14 -19.29 27.70 -6.70
CA VAL A 14 -19.32 26.25 -6.91
C VAL A 14 -18.72 26.03 -8.30
N VAL A 15 -17.42 25.78 -8.35
CA VAL A 15 -16.77 25.23 -9.54
C VAL A 15 -17.24 23.79 -9.65
N THR A 16 -18.40 23.58 -10.27
CA THR A 16 -18.74 22.27 -10.82
C THR A 16 -17.74 22.04 -11.95
N SER A 17 -16.68 21.28 -11.67
CA SER A 17 -15.87 20.67 -12.70
C SER A 17 -16.73 19.63 -13.42
N SER A 18 -17.58 20.10 -14.33
CA SER A 18 -18.11 19.29 -15.40
C SER A 18 -16.91 18.88 -16.25
N PHE A 19 -16.29 17.75 -15.88
CA PHE A 19 -15.41 17.01 -16.78
C PHE A 19 -16.25 16.74 -18.03
N ALA A 20 -16.01 17.54 -19.07
CA ALA A 20 -16.60 17.36 -20.39
C ALA A 20 -16.12 16.00 -20.90
N GLN A 21 -16.95 14.99 -20.68
CA GLN A 21 -16.81 13.69 -21.29
C GLN A 21 -17.01 13.96 -22.79
N THR A 22 -15.95 13.82 -23.58
CA THR A 22 -16.01 14.08 -25.02
C THR A 22 -16.84 12.98 -25.65
N ASP A 23 -18.16 13.20 -25.67
CA ASP A 23 -19.12 12.30 -26.27
C ASP A 23 -18.86 12.22 -27.77
N ILE A 24 -18.40 11.07 -28.23
CA ILE A 24 -18.15 10.83 -29.65
C ILE A 24 -19.47 10.41 -30.30
N THR A 25 -19.97 11.24 -31.21
CA THR A 25 -21.16 10.96 -32.02
C THR A 25 -20.77 10.54 -33.43
N VAL A 26 -21.43 9.51 -33.96
CA VAL A 26 -21.34 9.07 -35.36
C VAL A 26 -22.71 9.10 -36.02
N PRO A 27 -22.81 9.23 -37.36
CA PRO A 27 -24.10 9.21 -38.05
C PRO A 27 -24.83 7.87 -37.85
N ALA A 28 -26.13 7.90 -37.55
CA ALA A 28 -26.95 6.70 -37.51
C ALA A 28 -27.16 6.11 -38.91
N VAL A 29 -27.35 4.79 -38.96
CA VAL A 29 -27.67 4.06 -40.18
C VAL A 29 -29.12 4.35 -40.54
N ARG A 30 -29.32 4.98 -41.69
CA ARG A 30 -30.66 5.20 -42.24
C ARG A 30 -31.14 3.93 -42.95
N VAL A 31 -32.29 3.42 -42.56
CA VAL A 31 -32.97 2.32 -43.23
C VAL A 31 -34.25 2.86 -43.83
N VAL A 32 -34.43 2.65 -45.13
CA VAL A 32 -35.62 3.06 -45.86
C VAL A 32 -36.43 1.83 -46.24
N ARG A 33 -37.75 1.93 -46.06
CA ARG A 33 -38.74 0.96 -46.53
C ARG A 33 -39.60 1.60 -47.62
N LEU A 34 -39.56 1.02 -48.81
CA LEU A 34 -40.44 1.34 -49.92
C LEU A 34 -41.50 0.26 -50.07
N GLN A 35 -42.74 0.66 -50.27
CA GLN A 35 -43.84 -0.26 -50.55
C GLN A 35 -44.47 0.07 -51.89
N VAL A 36 -44.58 -0.96 -52.74
CA VAL A 36 -45.16 -0.89 -54.08
C VAL A 36 -46.34 -1.85 -54.15
N ASP A 37 -47.53 -1.31 -54.37
CA ASP A 37 -48.77 -2.06 -54.41
C ASP A 37 -49.24 -2.32 -55.85
N TYR A 38 -49.67 -3.56 -56.11
CA TYR A 38 -50.26 -4.02 -57.37
C TYR A 38 -51.68 -4.53 -57.10
N ARG A 39 -52.67 -3.62 -57.13
CA ARG A 39 -54.08 -3.92 -56.77
C ARG A 39 -54.87 -4.77 -57.76
N ASN A 40 -54.34 -4.97 -58.96
CA ASN A 40 -54.97 -5.77 -60.02
C ASN A 40 -54.09 -6.96 -60.42
N ALA A 41 -53.25 -7.45 -59.52
CA ALA A 41 -52.38 -8.59 -59.75
C ALA A 41 -53.18 -9.91 -59.76
N SER A 42 -52.89 -10.81 -60.71
CA SER A 42 -53.53 -12.13 -60.75
C SER A 42 -52.81 -13.10 -59.81
N ILE A 43 -53.34 -13.29 -58.59
CA ILE A 43 -52.69 -14.12 -57.56
C ILE A 43 -52.67 -15.61 -57.93
N ASP A 44 -53.73 -16.12 -58.56
CA ASP A 44 -53.80 -17.50 -59.06
C ASP A 44 -52.66 -17.82 -60.05
N HIS A 45 -52.32 -16.86 -60.91
CA HIS A 45 -51.22 -17.01 -61.85
C HIS A 45 -49.85 -17.02 -61.15
N LEU A 46 -49.67 -16.20 -60.10
CA LEU A 46 -48.41 -16.13 -59.34
C LEU A 46 -48.08 -17.44 -58.63
N GLN A 47 -49.09 -18.10 -58.06
CA GLN A 47 -48.90 -19.38 -57.37
C GLN A 47 -48.40 -20.49 -58.30
N LYS A 48 -48.69 -20.40 -59.61
CA LYS A 48 -48.23 -21.34 -60.64
C LYS A 48 -46.78 -21.10 -61.06
N ILE A 49 -46.17 -19.98 -60.68
CA ILE A 49 -44.78 -19.65 -61.02
C ILE A 49 -43.83 -20.26 -59.98
N ASN A 50 -43.11 -21.30 -60.40
CA ASN A 50 -42.08 -21.91 -59.58
C ASN A 50 -41.02 -20.88 -59.16
N LYS A 51 -40.73 -20.82 -57.84
CA LYS A 51 -39.75 -19.92 -57.23
C LYS A 51 -40.02 -18.42 -57.46
N TRP A 52 -41.30 -18.01 -57.55
CA TRP A 52 -41.73 -16.62 -57.70
C TRP A 52 -40.98 -15.64 -56.78
N ASN A 53 -40.83 -15.95 -55.49
CA ASN A 53 -40.13 -15.08 -54.53
C ASN A 53 -38.69 -14.76 -54.95
N GLY A 54 -37.95 -15.72 -55.53
CA GLY A 54 -36.60 -15.50 -56.02
C GLY A 54 -36.57 -14.66 -57.29
N ILE A 55 -37.52 -14.88 -58.21
CA ILE A 55 -37.67 -14.11 -59.45
C ILE A 55 -38.02 -12.66 -59.13
N MET A 56 -39.02 -12.44 -58.28
CA MET A 56 -39.45 -11.13 -57.80
C MET A 56 -38.30 -10.40 -57.10
N ARG A 57 -37.61 -11.05 -56.16
CA ARG A 57 -36.44 -10.48 -55.46
C ARG A 57 -35.36 -10.03 -56.44
N ASN A 58 -34.97 -10.89 -57.39
CA ASN A 58 -33.91 -10.57 -58.36
C ASN A 58 -34.30 -9.42 -59.27
N SER A 59 -35.57 -9.37 -59.68
CA SER A 59 -36.10 -8.30 -60.51
C SER A 59 -36.10 -6.95 -59.77
N VAL A 60 -36.69 -6.91 -58.57
CA VAL A 60 -36.75 -5.70 -57.75
C VAL A 60 -35.34 -5.21 -57.40
N LEU A 61 -34.42 -6.13 -57.09
CA LEU A 61 -33.03 -5.77 -56.86
C LEU A 61 -32.37 -5.17 -58.11
N ALA A 62 -32.65 -5.69 -59.30
CA ALA A 62 -32.16 -5.13 -60.56
C ALA A 62 -32.73 -3.73 -60.81
N SER A 63 -34.00 -3.50 -60.49
CA SER A 63 -34.65 -2.18 -60.53
C SER A 63 -33.96 -1.18 -59.59
N LEU A 64 -33.70 -1.57 -58.34
CA LEU A 64 -32.96 -0.73 -57.38
C LEU A 64 -31.53 -0.45 -57.85
N LYS A 65 -30.83 -1.47 -58.36
CA LYS A 65 -29.48 -1.32 -58.95
C LYS A 65 -29.48 -0.33 -60.11
N PHE A 66 -30.51 -0.36 -60.96
CA PHE A 66 -30.64 0.56 -62.07
C PHE A 66 -30.83 2.01 -61.60
N ILE A 67 -31.69 2.23 -60.59
CA ILE A 67 -31.85 3.55 -59.96
C ILE A 67 -30.51 3.97 -59.34
N ASN A 68 -29.87 3.07 -58.59
CA ASN A 68 -28.65 3.35 -57.85
C ASN A 68 -27.44 3.66 -58.74
N LYS A 69 -27.43 3.11 -59.95
CA LYS A 69 -26.42 3.42 -60.99
C LYS A 69 -26.45 4.89 -61.42
N HIS A 70 -27.61 5.54 -61.30
CA HIS A 70 -27.80 6.95 -61.70
C HIS A 70 -27.87 7.88 -60.50
N TRP A 71 -28.40 7.41 -59.37
CA TRP A 71 -28.57 8.17 -58.13
C TRP A 71 -28.04 7.35 -56.98
N LEU A 72 -27.09 7.85 -56.20
CA LEU A 72 -26.50 7.09 -55.08
C LEU A 72 -27.48 7.00 -53.90
N ILE A 73 -28.45 6.08 -53.99
CA ILE A 73 -29.52 5.92 -53.00
C ILE A 73 -29.18 4.91 -51.91
N CYS A 74 -28.25 4.00 -52.15
CA CYS A 74 -27.88 2.95 -51.22
C CYS A 74 -26.60 3.30 -50.46
N GLY A 75 -26.71 3.32 -49.12
CA GLY A 75 -25.62 3.60 -48.21
C GLY A 75 -24.77 2.37 -47.92
N GLY A 76 -23.55 2.58 -47.39
CA GLY A 76 -22.60 1.53 -47.03
C GLY A 76 -22.20 1.60 -45.56
N THR A 77 -21.60 0.53 -45.04
CA THR A 77 -20.97 0.55 -43.72
C THR A 77 -19.73 1.47 -43.75
N PRO A 78 -19.42 2.21 -42.67
CA PRO A 78 -18.25 3.12 -42.62
C PRO A 78 -16.90 2.45 -42.97
N ASN A 79 -16.80 1.13 -42.84
CA ASN A 79 -15.57 0.36 -43.04
C ASN A 79 -15.43 -0.26 -44.45
N GLU A 80 -16.40 -0.10 -45.34
CA GLU A 80 -16.28 -0.56 -46.74
C GLU A 80 -15.87 0.65 -47.61
N GLU A 81 -14.55 0.86 -47.76
CA GLU A 81 -13.99 1.83 -48.70
C GLU A 81 -14.57 1.62 -50.11
N SER A 82 -15.25 2.65 -50.63
CA SER A 82 -15.24 3.04 -52.04
C SER A 82 -15.56 1.96 -53.09
N SER A 83 -16.53 1.09 -52.84
CA SER A 83 -17.24 0.41 -53.93
C SER A 83 -18.65 0.99 -54.02
N ARG A 84 -19.10 1.40 -55.21
CA ARG A 84 -20.47 1.89 -55.44
C ARG A 84 -21.45 0.85 -54.88
N ASN A 85 -22.02 1.12 -53.69
CA ASN A 85 -22.92 0.19 -52.99
C ASN A 85 -24.10 -0.15 -53.88
N ASP A 86 -24.16 -1.35 -54.43
CA ASP A 86 -25.11 -1.75 -55.47
C ASP A 86 -26.50 -2.13 -54.93
N CYS A 87 -26.91 -1.59 -53.79
CA CYS A 87 -28.10 -2.00 -53.05
C CYS A 87 -28.18 -3.51 -52.73
N GLY A 88 -27.07 -4.26 -52.87
CA GLY A 88 -27.03 -5.72 -52.79
C GLY A 88 -27.47 -6.33 -51.44
N LYS A 89 -27.50 -5.51 -50.38
CA LYS A 89 -27.96 -5.88 -49.03
C LYS A 89 -29.47 -5.63 -48.81
N ALA A 90 -30.23 -5.25 -49.85
CA ALA A 90 -31.67 -5.00 -49.73
C ALA A 90 -32.48 -6.27 -49.37
N GLN A 91 -33.39 -6.14 -48.41
CA GLN A 91 -34.39 -7.13 -48.08
C GLN A 91 -35.66 -6.85 -48.87
N ILE A 92 -36.02 -7.78 -49.74
CA ILE A 92 -37.21 -7.68 -50.59
C ILE A 92 -38.14 -8.83 -50.21
N THR A 93 -39.37 -8.49 -49.90
CA THR A 93 -40.45 -9.43 -49.57
C THR A 93 -41.70 -9.08 -50.38
N GLY A 94 -42.51 -10.09 -50.65
CA GLY A 94 -43.80 -9.90 -51.29
C GLY A 94 -44.88 -10.64 -50.52
N GLU A 95 -46.06 -10.05 -50.46
CA GLU A 95 -47.20 -10.58 -49.73
C GLU A 95 -48.51 -10.39 -50.51
N THR A 96 -49.43 -11.34 -50.36
CA THR A 96 -50.78 -11.29 -50.91
C THR A 96 -51.71 -10.62 -49.91
N VAL A 97 -52.19 -9.43 -50.22
CA VAL A 97 -53.06 -8.62 -49.34
C VAL A 97 -54.56 -8.86 -49.63
N GLY A 98 -54.87 -9.59 -50.70
CA GLY A 98 -56.21 -10.04 -51.06
C GLY A 98 -56.19 -10.80 -52.40
N ASP A 99 -57.36 -11.09 -52.96
CA ASP A 99 -57.50 -11.95 -54.15
C ASP A 99 -56.88 -11.36 -55.42
N HIS A 100 -56.74 -10.03 -55.48
CA HIS A 100 -56.19 -9.30 -56.63
C HIS A 100 -55.06 -8.35 -56.24
N HIS A 101 -54.60 -8.38 -54.99
CA HIS A 101 -53.67 -7.39 -54.46
C HIS A 101 -52.37 -8.05 -54.02
N TYR A 102 -51.29 -7.73 -54.74
CA TYR A 102 -49.94 -8.11 -54.38
C TYR A 102 -49.15 -6.89 -53.92
N ARG A 103 -48.44 -7.01 -52.80
CA ARG A 103 -47.62 -5.94 -52.23
C ARG A 103 -46.17 -6.36 -52.21
N ILE A 104 -45.28 -5.46 -52.63
CA ILE A 104 -43.83 -5.64 -52.54
C ILE A 104 -43.28 -4.65 -51.52
N ASN A 105 -42.62 -5.18 -50.50
CA ASN A 105 -41.89 -4.40 -49.49
C ASN A 105 -40.39 -4.50 -49.77
N ILE A 106 -39.74 -3.35 -49.85
CA ILE A 106 -38.32 -3.20 -50.16
C ILE A 106 -37.67 -2.45 -49.01
N THR A 107 -36.77 -3.09 -48.27
CA THR A 107 -36.05 -2.47 -47.16
C THR A 107 -34.56 -2.47 -47.47
N PHE A 108 -33.89 -1.32 -47.37
CA PHE A 108 -32.45 -1.24 -47.63
C PHE A 108 -31.79 -0.12 -46.81
N ILE A 109 -30.48 -0.27 -46.58
CA ILE A 109 -29.67 0.79 -45.98
C ILE A 109 -29.52 1.90 -47.01
N ALA A 110 -30.06 3.06 -46.66
CA ALA A 110 -30.17 4.21 -47.53
C ALA A 110 -29.04 5.20 -47.27
N GLU A 111 -28.59 5.87 -48.32
CA GLU A 111 -27.73 7.04 -48.19
C GLU A 111 -28.51 8.21 -47.58
N ARG A 112 -27.82 9.17 -46.97
CA ARG A 112 -28.47 10.36 -46.43
C ARG A 112 -28.91 11.29 -47.54
N ASP A 113 -30.08 11.89 -47.35
CA ASP A 113 -30.52 12.97 -48.21
C ASP A 113 -29.67 14.23 -47.94
N PRO A 114 -29.32 15.03 -48.96
CA PRO A 114 -29.66 14.82 -50.37
C PRO A 114 -28.76 13.79 -51.07
N VAL A 115 -29.38 12.84 -51.79
CA VAL A 115 -28.67 11.90 -52.65
C VAL A 115 -28.20 12.57 -53.93
N ARG A 116 -27.02 12.19 -54.40
CA ARG A 116 -26.36 12.78 -55.58
C ARG A 116 -26.56 11.92 -56.82
N ASN A 117 -26.75 12.58 -57.96
CA ASN A 117 -26.69 11.90 -59.23
C ASN A 117 -25.22 11.61 -59.62
N VAL A 118 -24.98 10.44 -60.22
CA VAL A 118 -23.63 9.96 -60.56
C VAL A 118 -23.02 10.71 -61.75
N LYS A 119 -23.86 11.25 -62.66
CA LYS A 119 -23.42 11.83 -63.94
C LYS A 119 -23.61 13.34 -64.03
N VAL A 120 -24.52 13.90 -63.24
CA VAL A 120 -24.84 15.33 -63.23
C VAL A 120 -24.78 15.85 -61.81
N GLU A 121 -24.48 17.12 -61.59
CA GLU A 121 -24.45 17.76 -60.26
C GLU A 121 -25.85 18.01 -59.67
N ALA A 122 -26.80 17.11 -59.95
CA ALA A 122 -28.15 17.16 -59.40
C ALA A 122 -28.21 16.46 -58.05
N THR A 123 -29.01 17.03 -57.15
CA THR A 123 -29.35 16.46 -55.84
C THR A 123 -30.84 16.21 -55.74
N SER A 124 -31.24 15.21 -54.97
CA SER A 124 -32.65 14.90 -54.72
C SER A 124 -32.81 14.10 -53.43
N THR A 125 -34.02 13.64 -53.13
CA THR A 125 -34.28 12.72 -52.01
C THR A 125 -34.50 11.31 -52.53
N ILE A 126 -34.23 10.30 -51.70
CA ILE A 126 -34.52 8.90 -52.06
C ILE A 126 -35.99 8.73 -52.45
N HIS A 127 -36.91 9.32 -51.67
CA HIS A 127 -38.34 9.27 -51.97
C HIS A 127 -38.65 9.80 -53.39
N ALA A 128 -38.11 10.98 -53.74
CA ALA A 128 -38.37 11.59 -55.05
C ALA A 128 -37.79 10.74 -56.20
N VAL A 129 -36.55 10.26 -56.05
CA VAL A 129 -35.88 9.43 -57.06
C VAL A 129 -36.60 8.10 -57.25
N SER A 130 -36.95 7.42 -56.16
CA SER A 130 -37.67 6.15 -56.20
C SER A 130 -39.08 6.31 -56.80
N HIS A 131 -39.75 7.42 -56.51
CA HIS A 131 -41.07 7.73 -57.06
C HIS A 131 -41.01 8.06 -58.56
N ILE A 132 -39.98 8.79 -59.02
CA ILE A 132 -39.70 8.98 -60.46
C ILE A 132 -39.46 7.61 -61.12
N GLY A 133 -38.69 6.73 -60.48
CA GLY A 133 -38.46 5.39 -60.97
C GLY A 133 -39.73 4.55 -61.08
N LEU A 134 -40.63 4.63 -60.10
CA LEU A 134 -41.95 4.00 -60.14
C LEU A 134 -42.77 4.50 -61.34
N LYS A 135 -42.89 5.82 -61.51
CA LYS A 135 -43.62 6.44 -62.63
C LYS A 135 -43.00 6.13 -64.00
N GLY A 136 -41.68 6.01 -64.06
CA GLY A 136 -40.92 5.60 -65.25
C GLY A 136 -41.01 4.10 -65.56
N GLY A 137 -41.78 3.31 -64.80
CA GLY A 137 -41.97 1.89 -65.04
C GLY A 137 -40.78 1.02 -64.62
N ILE A 138 -39.89 1.52 -63.75
CA ILE A 138 -38.67 0.79 -63.37
C ILE A 138 -38.97 -0.53 -62.66
N PHE A 139 -40.06 -0.59 -61.90
CA PHE A 139 -40.56 -1.82 -61.28
C PHE A 139 -41.38 -2.71 -62.22
N GLN A 140 -41.44 -2.37 -63.51
CA GLN A 140 -42.11 -3.15 -64.56
C GLN A 140 -41.18 -3.50 -65.75
N TYR A 141 -39.97 -2.94 -65.80
CA TYR A 141 -39.05 -3.14 -66.93
C TYR A 141 -38.58 -4.59 -67.07
N THR A 142 -38.44 -5.32 -65.98
CA THR A 142 -38.13 -6.74 -66.08
C THR A 142 -39.37 -7.49 -66.60
N ASN A 143 -39.18 -8.38 -67.59
CA ASN A 143 -40.28 -9.23 -68.07
C ASN A 143 -40.96 -10.03 -66.94
N ALA A 144 -40.27 -10.24 -65.82
CA ALA A 144 -40.74 -10.97 -64.65
C ALA A 144 -41.85 -10.26 -63.86
N LEU A 145 -41.79 -8.95 -63.62
CA LEU A 145 -42.81 -8.24 -62.81
C LEU A 145 -44.05 -7.85 -63.61
N LYS A 146 -44.02 -7.95 -64.95
CA LYS A 146 -45.17 -7.66 -65.81
C LYS A 146 -46.40 -8.51 -65.49
N VAL A 147 -46.20 -9.71 -64.94
CA VAL A 147 -47.29 -10.59 -64.51
C VAL A 147 -48.16 -9.99 -63.40
N LEU A 148 -47.61 -9.06 -62.60
CA LEU A 148 -48.35 -8.33 -61.57
C LEU A 148 -49.20 -7.19 -62.12
N GLY A 149 -49.05 -6.85 -63.40
CA GLY A 149 -49.74 -5.72 -64.02
C GLY A 149 -49.12 -4.36 -63.66
N LYS A 150 -49.97 -3.33 -63.63
CA LYS A 150 -49.55 -1.95 -63.29
C LYS A 150 -49.54 -1.73 -61.79
N PRO A 151 -48.43 -1.24 -61.21
CA PRO A 151 -48.42 -0.82 -59.82
C PRO A 151 -49.28 0.45 -59.66
N GLU A 152 -49.69 0.71 -58.43
CA GLU A 152 -50.26 2.00 -58.06
C GLU A 152 -49.26 3.13 -58.33
N PRO A 153 -49.74 4.33 -58.71
CA PRO A 153 -48.87 5.47 -58.97
C PRO A 153 -48.28 6.07 -57.69
N LYS A 154 -48.80 5.68 -56.51
CA LYS A 154 -48.36 6.14 -55.21
C LYS A 154 -47.31 5.17 -54.66
N LEU A 155 -46.16 5.70 -54.28
CA LEU A 155 -45.12 4.99 -53.55
C LEU A 155 -45.32 5.26 -52.06
N GLU A 156 -45.46 4.21 -51.25
CA GLU A 156 -45.41 4.36 -49.79
C GLU A 156 -43.96 4.29 -49.32
N PHE A 157 -43.61 5.17 -48.38
CA PHE A 157 -42.23 5.41 -47.91
C PHE A 157 -42.22 5.57 -46.40
N ASP A 158 -41.34 4.83 -45.76
CA ASP A 158 -41.08 4.91 -44.33
C ASP A 158 -39.56 4.87 -44.09
N GLU A 159 -39.09 5.53 -43.04
CA GLU A 159 -37.67 5.56 -42.69
C GLU A 159 -37.45 5.47 -41.20
N ALA A 160 -36.36 4.81 -40.82
CA ALA A 160 -35.92 4.67 -39.45
C ALA A 160 -34.40 4.75 -39.35
N PHE A 161 -33.91 5.26 -38.23
CA PHE A 161 -32.49 5.39 -37.94
C PHE A 161 -32.08 4.41 -36.84
N PHE A 162 -31.01 3.67 -37.10
CA PHE A 162 -30.50 2.66 -36.18
C PHE A 162 -29.03 2.89 -35.87
N CYS A 163 -28.66 2.59 -34.63
CA CYS A 163 -27.28 2.59 -34.19
C CYS A 163 -26.70 1.18 -34.22
N TYR A 164 -25.41 1.07 -34.55
CA TYR A 164 -24.68 -0.17 -34.33
C TYR A 164 -24.55 -0.45 -32.84
N ARG A 165 -24.34 -1.72 -32.48
CA ARG A 165 -24.08 -2.15 -31.11
C ARG A 165 -23.01 -1.28 -30.46
N GLY A 166 -23.25 -0.86 -29.22
CA GLY A 166 -22.33 0.02 -28.50
C GLY A 166 -22.75 1.50 -28.45
N ALA A 167 -23.88 1.87 -29.05
CA ALA A 167 -24.27 3.26 -29.19
C ALA A 167 -25.77 3.49 -29.01
N THR A 168 -26.14 4.66 -28.51
CA THR A 168 -27.53 5.08 -28.31
C THR A 168 -27.94 6.12 -29.34
N LEU A 169 -29.17 6.04 -29.84
CA LEU A 169 -29.71 7.03 -30.77
C LEU A 169 -29.97 8.35 -30.03
N VAL A 170 -29.39 9.43 -30.55
CA VAL A 170 -29.52 10.79 -30.05
C VAL A 170 -29.88 11.72 -31.21
N ASP A 171 -30.58 12.82 -30.92
CA ASP A 171 -31.07 13.78 -31.92
C ASP A 171 -31.95 13.19 -33.05
N GLY A 172 -32.40 11.93 -32.91
CA GLY A 172 -33.21 11.21 -33.91
C GLY A 172 -32.43 10.61 -35.08
N ASP A 173 -31.20 11.04 -35.33
CA ASP A 173 -30.40 10.59 -36.48
C ASP A 173 -28.89 10.42 -36.20
N LYS A 174 -28.43 10.55 -34.95
CA LYS A 174 -27.02 10.34 -34.58
C LYS A 174 -26.90 9.23 -33.54
N CYS A 175 -25.74 8.62 -33.48
CA CYS A 175 -25.41 7.59 -32.51
C CYS A 175 -24.31 8.10 -31.59
N GLN A 176 -24.63 8.22 -30.31
CA GLN A 176 -23.63 8.48 -29.28
C GLN A 176 -22.98 7.16 -28.87
N LEU A 177 -21.68 7.04 -29.11
CA LEU A 177 -20.93 5.87 -28.67
C LEU A 177 -20.82 5.88 -27.15
N CYS A 178 -20.98 4.72 -26.51
CA CYS A 178 -20.75 4.62 -25.07
C CYS A 178 -19.33 5.08 -24.73
N PRO A 179 -19.16 6.06 -23.82
CA PRO A 179 -17.85 6.61 -23.53
C PRO A 179 -16.99 5.63 -22.71
N PRO A 180 -15.66 5.83 -22.66
CA PRO A 180 -14.76 5.05 -21.83
C PRO A 180 -15.25 4.99 -20.38
N GLY A 181 -15.08 3.82 -19.78
CA GLY A 181 -15.62 3.45 -18.47
C GLY A 181 -17.06 2.96 -18.51
N THR A 182 -17.71 2.89 -19.67
CA THR A 182 -19.06 2.35 -19.80
C THR A 182 -19.10 1.26 -20.88
N PHE A 183 -20.10 0.39 -20.79
CA PHE A 183 -20.43 -0.58 -21.82
C PHE A 183 -21.92 -0.49 -22.17
N PHE A 184 -22.26 -0.84 -23.40
CA PHE A 184 -23.64 -0.85 -23.84
C PHE A 184 -24.35 -2.13 -23.38
N ASP A 185 -25.44 -1.97 -22.64
CA ASP A 185 -26.30 -3.08 -22.24
C ASP A 185 -27.44 -3.26 -23.25
N GLU A 186 -27.58 -4.47 -23.79
CA GLU A 186 -28.58 -4.77 -24.83
C GLU A 186 -30.01 -4.85 -24.28
N PHE A 187 -30.20 -5.09 -22.98
CA PHE A 187 -31.53 -5.19 -22.38
C PHE A 187 -32.10 -3.81 -22.05
N ASP A 188 -31.28 -2.94 -21.46
CA ASP A 188 -31.66 -1.60 -21.08
C ASP A 188 -31.45 -0.56 -22.21
N GLU A 189 -30.86 -0.97 -23.34
CA GLU A 189 -30.50 -0.13 -24.49
C GLU A 189 -29.73 1.15 -24.11
N LYS A 190 -28.89 1.07 -23.06
CA LYS A 190 -28.18 2.24 -22.49
C LYS A 190 -26.73 1.90 -22.13
N CYS A 191 -25.92 2.96 -22.01
CA CYS A 191 -24.54 2.82 -21.55
C CYS A 191 -24.50 2.69 -20.01
N ILE A 192 -24.07 1.55 -19.52
CA ILE A 192 -23.93 1.23 -18.09
C ILE A 192 -22.45 1.37 -17.68
N PRO A 193 -22.14 1.96 -16.51
CA PRO A 193 -20.76 2.02 -16.02
C PRO A 193 -20.18 0.63 -15.77
N CYS A 194 -18.89 0.45 -16.11
CA CYS A 194 -18.19 -0.79 -15.80
C CYS A 194 -18.24 -1.08 -14.28
N PRO A 195 -18.57 -2.33 -13.89
CA PRO A 195 -18.57 -2.73 -12.49
C PRO A 195 -17.15 -2.72 -11.91
N LYS A 196 -17.03 -2.79 -10.57
CA LYS A 196 -15.73 -2.91 -9.92
C LYS A 196 -14.99 -4.16 -10.39
N GLY A 197 -13.70 -4.02 -10.67
CA GLY A 197 -12.86 -5.09 -11.22
C GLY A 197 -12.75 -5.09 -12.75
N ASP A 198 -13.55 -4.27 -13.43
CA ASP A 198 -13.56 -4.15 -14.88
C ASP A 198 -13.27 -2.70 -15.32
N TYR A 199 -12.72 -2.54 -16.52
CA TYR A 199 -12.41 -1.25 -17.13
C TYR A 199 -12.78 -1.23 -18.62
N GLN A 200 -12.97 -0.03 -19.19
CA GLN A 200 -13.17 0.13 -20.63
C GLN A 200 -12.50 1.40 -21.14
N ASP A 201 -11.47 1.25 -21.96
CA ASP A 201 -10.67 2.32 -22.53
C ASP A 201 -11.12 2.76 -23.93
N GLU A 202 -11.93 1.95 -24.61
CA GLU A 202 -12.45 2.22 -25.94
C GLU A 202 -13.91 2.72 -25.90
N HIS A 203 -14.30 3.48 -26.93
CA HIS A 203 -15.69 3.89 -27.11
C HIS A 203 -16.52 2.77 -27.75
N GLY A 204 -17.83 2.76 -27.49
CA GLY A 204 -18.77 1.95 -28.25
C GLY A 204 -18.65 0.44 -28.02
N ARG A 205 -18.20 0.01 -26.83
CA ARG A 205 -18.04 -1.40 -26.50
C ARG A 205 -19.28 -1.95 -25.81
N ALA A 206 -19.63 -3.21 -26.12
CA ALA A 206 -20.75 -3.93 -25.51
C ALA A 206 -20.36 -4.68 -24.21
N SER A 207 -19.09 -4.67 -23.83
CA SER A 207 -18.61 -5.28 -22.58
C SER A 207 -17.37 -4.57 -22.06
N CYS A 208 -17.14 -4.65 -20.75
CA CYS A 208 -15.91 -4.16 -20.13
C CYS A 208 -14.81 -5.23 -20.15
N LYS A 209 -13.55 -4.78 -20.17
CA LYS A 209 -12.35 -5.61 -20.06
C LYS A 209 -12.11 -5.90 -18.57
N LYS A 210 -11.80 -7.15 -18.22
CA LYS A 210 -11.42 -7.51 -16.85
C LYS A 210 -10.03 -6.99 -16.51
N CYS A 211 -9.83 -6.54 -15.27
CA CYS A 211 -8.50 -6.22 -14.77
C CYS A 211 -7.57 -7.47 -14.73
N PRO A 212 -6.28 -7.34 -15.11
CA PRO A 212 -5.32 -8.46 -15.13
C PRO A 212 -4.84 -8.88 -13.74
N ASP A 213 -4.19 -10.04 -13.61
CA ASP A 213 -3.35 -10.42 -12.44
C ASP A 213 -3.97 -10.25 -11.04
N ALA A 214 -5.24 -10.63 -10.87
CA ALA A 214 -5.98 -10.49 -9.60
C ALA A 214 -5.97 -9.05 -9.05
N THR A 215 -6.10 -8.08 -9.95
CA THR A 215 -6.29 -6.66 -9.62
C THR A 215 -7.78 -6.28 -9.71
N THR A 216 -8.16 -5.19 -9.05
CA THR A 216 -9.53 -4.64 -9.04
C THR A 216 -9.51 -3.14 -9.30
N THR A 217 -10.66 -2.50 -9.40
CA THR A 217 -10.79 -1.05 -9.55
C THR A 217 -11.39 -0.41 -8.30
N VAL A 218 -10.93 0.79 -7.94
CA VAL A 218 -11.41 1.51 -6.73
C VAL A 218 -12.90 1.87 -6.86
N SER A 219 -13.28 2.37 -8.03
CA SER A 219 -14.63 2.83 -8.33
C SER A 219 -15.20 2.10 -9.54
N THR A 220 -16.52 2.13 -9.67
CA THR A 220 -17.19 1.84 -10.94
C THR A 220 -16.78 2.87 -12.01
N LYS A 221 -17.08 2.59 -13.28
CA LYS A 221 -16.82 3.48 -14.42
C LYS A 221 -15.32 3.71 -14.73
N THR A 222 -14.49 2.69 -14.53
CA THR A 222 -13.04 2.78 -14.78
C THR A 222 -12.72 2.80 -16.27
N SER A 223 -12.01 3.83 -16.74
CA SER A 223 -11.74 4.02 -18.17
C SER A 223 -10.33 3.65 -18.60
N LYS A 224 -9.42 3.32 -17.67
CA LYS A 224 -8.01 3.05 -17.98
C LYS A 224 -7.53 1.78 -17.29
N LYS A 225 -6.69 1.01 -17.99
CA LYS A 225 -6.08 -0.21 -17.44
C LYS A 225 -5.18 0.10 -16.23
N GLU A 226 -4.53 1.24 -16.22
CA GLU A 226 -3.61 1.67 -15.14
C GLU A 226 -4.34 1.97 -13.83
N GLN A 227 -5.68 2.02 -13.85
CA GLN A 227 -6.51 2.16 -12.66
C GLN A 227 -6.89 0.80 -12.05
N CYS A 228 -6.45 -0.31 -12.65
CA CYS A 228 -6.47 -1.63 -12.02
C CYS A 228 -5.36 -1.70 -10.96
N ILE A 229 -5.76 -1.93 -9.71
CA ILE A 229 -4.92 -1.92 -8.51
C ILE A 229 -4.96 -3.29 -7.82
N SER A 230 -3.92 -3.64 -7.07
CA SER A 230 -3.87 -4.92 -6.34
C SER A 230 -5.04 -5.05 -5.36
N ILE A 231 -5.64 -6.24 -5.29
CA ILE A 231 -6.68 -6.55 -4.31
C ILE A 231 -6.02 -6.62 -2.93
N CYS A 232 -6.38 -5.69 -2.03
CA CYS A 232 -5.88 -5.71 -0.66
C CYS A 232 -6.47 -6.88 0.12
N PRO A 233 -5.66 -7.64 0.87
CA PRO A 233 -6.15 -8.73 1.71
C PRO A 233 -6.90 -8.19 2.94
N PRO A 234 -7.69 -9.03 3.64
CA PRO A 234 -8.31 -8.68 4.90
C PRO A 234 -7.30 -8.10 5.90
N GLY A 235 -7.73 -7.06 6.63
CA GLY A 235 -6.91 -6.28 7.56
C GLY A 235 -6.18 -5.10 6.90
N PHE A 236 -6.27 -4.99 5.57
CA PHE A 236 -5.68 -3.92 4.78
C PHE A 236 -6.76 -3.17 3.99
N TYR A 237 -6.48 -1.93 3.66
CA TYR A 237 -7.29 -1.13 2.76
C TYR A 237 -6.39 -0.49 1.71
N PHE A 238 -6.95 -0.22 0.54
CA PHE A 238 -6.23 0.48 -0.51
C PHE A 238 -6.20 1.98 -0.21
N ASP A 239 -5.02 2.54 0.03
CA ASP A 239 -4.85 3.97 0.18
C ASP A 239 -4.63 4.64 -1.19
N VAL A 240 -5.54 5.52 -1.57
CA VAL A 240 -5.55 6.16 -2.89
C VAL A 240 -4.35 7.09 -3.08
N ALA A 241 -3.83 7.67 -1.99
CA ALA A 241 -2.70 8.61 -2.04
C ALA A 241 -1.37 7.88 -2.28
N SER A 242 -1.13 6.79 -1.55
CA SER A 242 0.09 5.98 -1.63
C SER A 242 0.04 4.90 -2.72
N LYS A 243 -1.16 4.56 -3.23
CA LYS A 243 -1.41 3.49 -4.20
C LYS A 243 -0.94 2.10 -3.75
N ILE A 244 -0.86 1.89 -2.44
CA ILE A 244 -0.50 0.60 -1.84
C ILE A 244 -1.57 0.17 -0.84
N CYS A 245 -1.55 -1.12 -0.50
CA CYS A 245 -2.39 -1.65 0.57
C CYS A 245 -1.77 -1.30 1.92
N GLU A 246 -2.41 -0.40 2.65
CA GLU A 246 -2.02 -0.04 4.01
C GLU A 246 -2.81 -0.83 5.04
N THR A 247 -2.20 -1.08 6.20
CA THR A 247 -2.90 -1.75 7.31
C THR A 247 -3.98 -0.83 7.85
N CYS A 248 -5.10 -1.39 8.30
CA CYS A 248 -6.11 -0.62 9.02
C CYS A 248 -5.56 0.03 10.30
N GLY A 249 -4.51 -0.55 10.87
CA GLY A 249 -3.85 -0.03 12.06
C GLY A 249 -4.83 0.06 13.21
N LEU A 250 -4.78 1.19 13.91
CA LEU A 250 -5.70 1.47 15.02
C LEU A 250 -7.01 2.15 14.59
N ARG A 251 -7.22 2.34 13.27
CA ARG A 251 -8.41 3.01 12.74
C ARG A 251 -9.62 2.07 12.65
N GLY A 252 -9.39 0.76 12.66
CA GLY A 252 -10.47 -0.21 12.53
C GLY A 252 -10.00 -1.60 12.12
N TYR A 253 -10.93 -2.38 11.56
CA TYR A 253 -10.71 -3.72 11.04
C TYR A 253 -11.27 -3.84 9.62
N GLN A 254 -10.86 -4.87 8.87
CA GLN A 254 -11.38 -5.12 7.53
C GLN A 254 -11.49 -6.63 7.24
N PRO A 255 -12.69 -7.22 7.23
CA PRO A 255 -12.88 -8.64 6.92
C PRO A 255 -12.78 -8.98 5.43
N GLU A 256 -13.08 -8.03 4.55
CA GLU A 256 -13.24 -8.29 3.12
C GLU A 256 -12.02 -7.86 2.29
N TYR A 257 -11.87 -8.50 1.13
CA TYR A 257 -10.83 -8.20 0.16
C TYR A 257 -11.17 -6.93 -0.65
N GLY A 258 -10.14 -6.21 -1.09
CA GLY A 258 -10.28 -5.14 -2.10
C GLY A 258 -11.02 -3.90 -1.61
N GLN A 259 -11.04 -3.66 -0.30
CA GLN A 259 -11.70 -2.52 0.30
C GLN A 259 -10.78 -1.29 0.29
N ASP A 260 -11.36 -0.10 0.14
CA ASP A 260 -10.67 1.20 0.09
C ASP A 260 -10.71 1.94 1.43
N LYS A 261 -11.35 1.35 2.44
CA LYS A 261 -11.54 1.92 3.79
C LYS A 261 -11.59 0.81 4.83
N CYS A 262 -11.29 1.16 6.07
CA CYS A 262 -11.44 0.27 7.21
C CYS A 262 -12.77 0.52 7.92
N ILE A 263 -13.33 -0.54 8.50
CA ILE A 263 -14.53 -0.48 9.32
C ILE A 263 -14.11 -0.03 10.72
N PRO A 264 -14.60 1.11 11.23
CA PRO A 264 -14.23 1.56 12.56
C PRO A 264 -14.76 0.60 13.63
N CYS A 265 -13.99 0.41 14.69
CA CYS A 265 -14.45 -0.35 15.85
C CYS A 265 -15.61 0.38 16.56
N PRO A 266 -16.52 -0.36 17.24
CA PRO A 266 -17.57 0.23 18.07
C PRO A 266 -17.03 1.23 19.11
N GLN A 267 -17.87 2.19 19.50
CA GLN A 267 -17.47 3.25 20.42
C GLN A 267 -16.88 2.68 21.73
N GLY A 268 -15.71 3.18 22.12
CA GLY A 268 -15.00 2.72 23.32
C GLY A 268 -14.09 1.51 23.10
N THR A 269 -14.06 0.92 21.91
CA THR A 269 -13.18 -0.21 21.56
C THR A 269 -12.12 0.17 20.52
N VAL A 270 -11.01 -0.56 20.50
CA VAL A 270 -9.88 -0.39 19.57
C VAL A 270 -9.43 -1.76 19.04
N PRO A 271 -8.93 -1.84 17.79
CA PRO A 271 -8.46 -3.12 17.24
C PRO A 271 -7.19 -3.60 17.97
N ILE A 272 -7.07 -4.91 18.21
CA ILE A 272 -5.90 -5.51 18.89
C ILE A 272 -4.68 -5.59 17.96
N TYR A 273 -4.89 -5.88 16.68
CA TYR A 273 -3.82 -6.00 15.69
C TYR A 273 -3.92 -4.90 14.63
N GLN A 274 -2.78 -4.49 14.06
CA GLN A 274 -2.75 -3.52 12.95
C GLN A 274 -3.46 -4.05 11.70
N ASN A 275 -3.54 -5.37 11.53
CA ASN A 275 -4.24 -6.04 10.44
C ASN A 275 -5.50 -6.77 10.94
N SER A 276 -6.23 -6.18 11.89
CA SER A 276 -7.46 -6.80 12.42
C SER A 276 -8.46 -7.06 11.29
N THR A 277 -8.98 -8.28 11.23
CA THR A 277 -9.91 -8.75 10.19
C THR A 277 -11.33 -8.92 10.70
N SER A 278 -11.57 -8.90 12.03
CA SER A 278 -12.88 -9.17 12.61
C SER A 278 -13.24 -8.18 13.71
N ILE A 279 -14.54 -7.93 13.88
CA ILE A 279 -15.07 -7.12 15.00
C ILE A 279 -14.77 -7.74 16.37
N ALA A 280 -14.59 -9.07 16.45
CA ALA A 280 -14.19 -9.74 17.68
C ALA A 280 -12.79 -9.32 18.15
N GLN A 281 -12.00 -8.71 17.25
CA GLN A 281 -10.70 -8.13 17.54
C GLN A 281 -10.80 -6.64 17.91
N CYS A 282 -12.00 -6.09 18.12
CA CYS A 282 -12.19 -4.78 18.73
C CYS A 282 -12.41 -4.98 20.24
N LEU A 283 -11.47 -4.51 21.06
CA LEU A 283 -11.49 -4.67 22.52
C LEU A 283 -11.52 -3.31 23.24
N ASP A 284 -12.04 -3.28 24.47
CA ASP A 284 -12.23 -2.06 25.26
C ASP A 284 -10.95 -1.24 25.42
N LYS A 285 -10.97 0.05 25.04
CA LYS A 285 -9.81 0.93 25.20
C LYS A 285 -9.32 0.90 26.66
N CYS A 286 -8.05 0.55 26.84
CA CYS A 286 -7.45 0.58 28.18
C CYS A 286 -7.50 2.00 28.77
N ARG A 287 -7.80 2.07 30.06
CA ARG A 287 -7.90 3.34 30.81
C ARG A 287 -6.60 4.16 30.71
N PRO A 288 -6.63 5.48 30.97
CA PRO A 288 -5.41 6.28 31.04
C PRO A 288 -4.36 5.65 31.96
N GLY A 289 -3.10 5.69 31.52
CA GLY A 289 -1.98 5.00 32.17
C GLY A 289 -1.91 3.49 31.95
N HIS A 290 -2.79 2.87 31.15
CA HIS A 290 -2.69 1.43 30.86
C HIS A 290 -2.70 1.15 29.36
N GLN A 291 -1.82 0.28 28.90
CA GLN A 291 -1.81 -0.23 27.52
C GLN A 291 -2.22 -1.69 27.48
N ARG A 292 -2.60 -2.19 26.31
CA ARG A 292 -2.82 -3.62 26.14
C ARG A 292 -1.49 -4.37 26.21
N SER A 293 -1.48 -5.54 26.85
CA SER A 293 -0.35 -6.46 26.82
C SER A 293 -0.11 -6.98 25.40
N VAL A 294 1.09 -7.52 25.15
CA VAL A 294 1.56 -7.96 23.82
C VAL A 294 0.69 -9.08 23.24
N ASP A 295 0.13 -9.91 24.11
CA ASP A 295 -0.81 -10.99 23.79
C ASP A 295 -2.24 -10.51 23.54
N GLY A 296 -2.53 -9.22 23.77
CA GLY A 296 -3.84 -8.62 23.57
C GLY A 296 -4.87 -8.92 24.67
N SER A 297 -4.49 -9.66 25.72
CA SER A 297 -5.45 -10.24 26.67
C SER A 297 -5.86 -9.29 27.79
N THR A 298 -4.93 -8.49 28.31
CA THR A 298 -5.11 -7.68 29.51
C THR A 298 -4.58 -6.25 29.36
N CYS A 299 -5.07 -5.33 30.19
CA CYS A 299 -4.54 -3.97 30.27
C CYS A 299 -3.46 -3.89 31.35
N GLU A 300 -2.23 -3.67 30.95
CA GLU A 300 -1.07 -3.52 31.83
C GLU A 300 -0.73 -2.04 32.06
N PRO A 301 -0.23 -1.66 33.24
CA PRO A 301 0.15 -0.29 33.53
C PRO A 301 1.34 0.13 32.66
N CYS A 302 1.32 1.36 32.15
CA CYS A 302 2.44 1.93 31.40
C CYS A 302 3.74 1.82 32.21
N PRO A 303 4.84 1.32 31.64
CA PRO A 303 6.12 1.23 32.34
C PRO A 303 6.66 2.62 32.71
N ILE A 304 7.61 2.66 33.64
CA ILE A 304 8.33 3.88 34.00
C ILE A 304 8.99 4.47 32.75
N GLY A 305 8.95 5.80 32.62
CA GLY A 305 9.43 6.49 31.43
C GLY A 305 8.40 6.56 30.30
N SER A 306 7.17 6.13 30.54
CA SER A 306 6.06 6.26 29.60
C SER A 306 4.76 6.69 30.28
N PHE A 307 3.86 7.28 29.51
CA PHE A 307 2.54 7.71 29.96
C PHE A 307 1.50 7.44 28.88
N LYS A 308 0.22 7.36 29.25
CA LYS A 308 -0.88 7.27 28.29
C LYS A 308 -2.03 8.15 28.74
N SER A 309 -2.36 9.16 27.93
CA SER A 309 -3.52 10.01 28.17
C SER A 309 -4.83 9.37 27.68
N GLU A 310 -5.91 10.11 27.82
CA GLU A 310 -7.24 9.68 27.37
C GLU A 310 -7.36 9.61 25.85
N SER A 311 -6.67 10.50 25.11
CA SER A 311 -6.61 10.45 23.65
C SER A 311 -5.73 9.30 23.16
N ASP A 312 -4.65 9.01 23.87
CA ASP A 312 -3.63 8.06 23.43
C ASP A 312 -4.14 6.61 23.45
N MET A 313 -3.71 5.85 22.44
CA MET A 313 -4.06 4.44 22.29
C MET A 313 -3.02 3.50 22.90
N VAL A 314 -1.76 3.93 22.95
CA VAL A 314 -0.60 3.19 23.48
C VAL A 314 0.17 4.05 24.49
N CYS A 315 1.05 3.46 25.31
CA CYS A 315 1.92 4.24 26.17
C CYS A 315 2.96 4.97 25.33
N MET A 316 2.94 6.30 25.41
CA MET A 316 3.89 7.20 24.79
C MET A 316 5.12 7.32 25.67
N MET A 317 6.32 7.24 25.08
CA MET A 317 7.56 7.47 25.82
C MET A 317 7.69 8.94 26.22
N CYS A 318 8.31 9.16 27.36
CA CYS A 318 8.68 10.51 27.79
C CYS A 318 9.68 11.16 26.81
N PRO A 319 9.68 12.50 26.71
CA PRO A 319 10.68 13.23 25.94
C PRO A 319 12.12 12.92 26.39
N THR A 320 13.08 13.13 25.49
CA THR A 320 14.49 12.78 25.70
C THR A 320 15.02 13.23 27.07
N GLY A 321 15.62 12.30 27.80
CA GLY A 321 16.25 12.55 29.09
C GLY A 321 15.30 12.69 30.27
N ARG A 322 13.99 12.42 30.08
CA ARG A 322 12.98 12.47 31.15
C ARG A 322 12.28 11.14 31.36
N THR A 323 11.79 10.95 32.57
CA THR A 323 11.12 9.74 33.04
C THR A 323 9.94 10.06 33.95
N THR A 324 9.17 9.03 34.29
CA THR A 324 8.04 9.13 35.23
C THR A 324 8.43 8.59 36.61
N LEU A 325 7.69 8.98 37.65
CA LEU A 325 7.96 8.51 39.01
C LEU A 325 7.60 7.03 39.16
N SER A 326 6.42 6.68 38.65
CA SER A 326 5.77 5.40 38.84
C SER A 326 5.13 4.90 37.54
N LYS A 327 4.85 3.59 37.53
CA LYS A 327 4.04 2.96 36.48
C LYS A 327 2.65 3.59 36.42
N ALA A 328 1.95 3.39 35.31
CA ALA A 328 0.60 3.88 35.06
C ALA A 328 0.43 5.41 35.00
N SER A 329 1.45 6.12 34.54
CA SER A 329 1.39 7.57 34.36
C SER A 329 0.37 7.99 33.29
N LYS A 330 -0.43 9.02 33.60
CA LYS A 330 -1.64 9.36 32.82
C LYS A 330 -1.48 10.54 31.85
N ASN A 331 -0.39 11.30 31.93
CA ASN A 331 -0.16 12.47 31.08
C ASN A 331 1.32 12.84 31.01
N LEU A 332 1.66 13.72 30.07
CA LEU A 332 3.02 14.19 29.83
C LEU A 332 3.64 14.94 31.01
N ALA A 333 2.82 15.57 31.87
CA ALA A 333 3.30 16.28 33.05
C ALA A 333 3.99 15.33 34.06
N ALA A 334 3.68 14.03 34.02
CA ALA A 334 4.40 13.02 34.79
C ALA A 334 5.88 12.86 34.34
N CYS A 335 6.24 13.26 33.11
CA CYS A 335 7.59 13.21 32.56
C CYS A 335 8.43 14.45 32.95
N HIS A 336 8.53 14.75 34.24
CA HIS A 336 9.31 15.89 34.74
C HIS A 336 10.61 15.49 35.44
N ILE A 337 10.82 14.20 35.69
CA ILE A 337 12.00 13.68 36.39
C ILE A 337 13.10 13.43 35.35
N LYS A 338 14.34 13.80 35.65
CA LYS A 338 15.49 13.48 34.78
C LYS A 338 15.86 12.01 34.94
N ILE A 339 16.20 11.34 33.83
CA ILE A 339 16.67 9.95 33.87
C ILE A 339 17.95 9.88 34.72
N CYS A 340 17.98 8.95 35.65
CA CYS A 340 19.18 8.67 36.44
C CYS A 340 20.09 7.71 35.69
N PHE A 341 21.34 8.12 35.49
CA PHE A 341 22.35 7.31 34.82
C PHE A 341 22.81 6.15 35.71
N PRO A 342 23.35 5.06 35.13
CA PRO A 342 23.99 4.01 35.89
C PRO A 342 25.00 4.57 36.91
N GLY A 343 24.99 3.99 38.10
CA GLY A 343 25.69 4.48 39.28
C GLY A 343 24.87 5.44 40.15
N THR A 344 23.71 5.91 39.70
CA THR A 344 22.86 6.82 40.48
C THR A 344 21.47 6.24 40.71
N ILE A 345 20.84 6.67 41.80
CA ILE A 345 19.44 6.36 42.16
C ILE A 345 18.64 7.65 42.27
N LEU A 346 17.34 7.56 41.97
CA LEU A 346 16.43 8.68 42.14
C LEU A 346 16.05 8.85 43.62
N ASP A 347 16.44 9.98 44.22
CA ASP A 347 15.88 10.42 45.49
C ASP A 347 14.46 10.96 45.27
N GLN A 348 13.48 10.27 45.85
CA GLN A 348 12.06 10.60 45.69
C GLN A 348 11.67 11.91 46.39
N SER A 349 12.46 12.38 47.36
CA SER A 349 12.17 13.60 48.10
C SER A 349 12.61 14.86 47.35
N THR A 350 13.76 14.81 46.67
CA THR A 350 14.32 15.95 45.94
C THR A 350 14.20 15.83 44.42
N PHE A 351 13.75 14.67 43.91
CA PHE A 351 13.75 14.30 42.48
C PHE A 351 15.12 14.45 41.80
N LYS A 352 16.21 14.29 42.57
CA LYS A 352 17.59 14.33 42.10
C LYS A 352 18.18 12.93 42.04
N CYS A 353 19.12 12.73 41.13
CA CYS A 353 19.89 11.51 41.06
C CYS A 353 21.07 11.59 42.03
N LEU A 354 21.11 10.68 43.00
CA LEU A 354 22.18 10.57 43.99
C LEU A 354 23.07 9.37 43.63
N PRO A 355 24.40 9.47 43.78
CA PRO A 355 25.29 8.35 43.52
C PRO A 355 25.08 7.22 44.53
N CYS A 356 25.23 5.98 44.08
CA CYS A 356 25.25 4.82 44.97
C CYS A 356 26.42 4.92 45.96
N ASP A 357 26.16 4.61 47.22
CA ASP A 357 27.17 4.62 48.26
C ASP A 357 28.19 3.50 48.11
N TYR A 358 29.30 3.62 48.85
CA TYR A 358 30.36 2.60 48.90
C TYR A 358 29.81 1.20 49.18
N GLY A 359 30.37 0.20 48.50
CA GLY A 359 29.92 -1.20 48.61
C GLY A 359 28.61 -1.49 47.87
N THR A 360 28.06 -0.53 47.13
CA THR A 360 26.87 -0.71 46.30
C THR A 360 27.08 -0.17 44.88
N TYR A 361 26.31 -0.66 43.92
CA TYR A 361 26.39 -0.28 42.52
C TYR A 361 25.01 -0.24 41.85
N MET A 362 24.90 0.45 40.71
CA MET A 362 23.69 0.45 39.87
C MET A 362 24.06 0.35 38.39
N ASP A 363 23.72 -0.75 37.74
CA ASP A 363 24.02 -1.03 36.33
C ASP A 363 22.86 -0.74 35.38
N GLU A 364 21.71 -0.31 35.90
CA GLU A 364 20.50 0.00 35.13
C GLU A 364 20.23 1.51 35.12
N TYR A 365 19.65 2.01 34.02
CA TYR A 365 19.08 3.36 33.97
C TYR A 365 17.84 3.44 34.85
N ASP A 366 17.62 4.57 35.51
CA ASP A 366 16.47 4.80 36.40
C ASP A 366 16.34 3.80 37.57
N GLY A 367 17.45 3.21 37.97
CA GLY A 367 17.50 2.34 39.14
C GLY A 367 16.95 2.99 40.41
N ARG A 368 16.25 2.20 41.23
CA ARG A 368 15.61 2.68 42.47
C ARG A 368 16.35 2.26 43.75
N ILE A 369 17.12 1.18 43.70
CA ILE A 369 17.82 0.60 44.85
C ILE A 369 19.19 0.13 44.39
N CYS A 370 20.27 0.65 44.98
CA CYS A 370 21.62 0.20 44.66
C CYS A 370 21.80 -1.27 45.04
N LYS A 371 22.34 -2.06 44.10
CA LYS A 371 22.70 -3.46 44.29
C LYS A 371 23.93 -3.54 45.19
N THR A 372 23.93 -4.44 46.18
CA THR A 372 25.10 -4.64 47.05
C THR A 372 26.21 -5.36 46.30
N CYS A 373 27.47 -5.00 46.57
CA CYS A 373 28.61 -5.73 46.04
C CYS A 373 28.63 -7.18 46.54
N PRO A 374 29.21 -8.11 45.75
CA PRO A 374 29.47 -9.48 46.18
C PRO A 374 30.27 -9.56 47.50
N VAL A 375 30.13 -10.68 48.22
CA VAL A 375 30.86 -10.92 49.48
C VAL A 375 32.37 -10.70 49.32
N SER A 376 32.99 -10.05 50.32
CA SER A 376 34.42 -9.69 50.34
C SER A 376 34.89 -8.72 49.24
N THR A 377 33.96 -7.95 48.65
CA THR A 377 34.27 -6.90 47.67
C THR A 377 33.62 -5.57 48.04
N THR A 378 34.22 -4.45 47.62
CA THR A 378 33.68 -3.10 47.82
C THR A 378 34.03 -2.19 46.63
N THR A 379 33.36 -1.05 46.51
CA THR A 379 33.66 -0.04 45.48
C THR A 379 34.67 0.99 46.00
N TYR A 380 35.48 1.55 45.10
CA TYR A 380 36.51 2.56 45.43
C TYR A 380 36.00 4.01 45.37
N GLN A 381 34.82 4.21 44.76
CA GLN A 381 34.16 5.49 44.66
C GLN A 381 32.64 5.30 44.74
N GLN A 382 31.95 6.33 45.21
CA GLN A 382 30.51 6.42 45.07
C GLN A 382 30.14 6.46 43.58
N GLY A 383 28.94 6.01 43.26
CA GLY A 383 28.44 6.02 41.89
C GLY A 383 28.90 4.85 41.03
N ALA A 384 29.25 3.72 41.65
CA ALA A 384 29.66 2.53 40.90
C ALA A 384 28.53 2.07 39.98
N ASN A 385 28.83 1.94 38.69
CA ASN A 385 27.82 1.66 37.66
C ASN A 385 27.82 0.20 37.16
N SER A 386 28.60 -0.67 37.81
CA SER A 386 28.70 -2.07 37.44
C SER A 386 29.25 -2.90 38.60
N ALA A 387 28.82 -4.15 38.70
CA ALA A 387 29.40 -5.13 39.62
C ALA A 387 30.92 -5.30 39.44
N LYS A 388 31.45 -5.02 38.24
CA LYS A 388 32.89 -5.09 37.95
C LYS A 388 33.71 -4.06 38.73
N MET A 389 33.08 -2.98 39.20
CA MET A 389 33.74 -1.98 40.04
C MET A 389 33.77 -2.38 41.52
N CYS A 390 33.14 -3.51 41.87
CA CYS A 390 33.30 -4.14 43.17
C CYS A 390 34.60 -4.97 43.14
N GLU A 391 35.57 -4.55 43.93
CA GLU A 391 36.86 -5.22 43.96
C GLU A 391 37.14 -5.87 45.32
N TRP A 392 37.95 -6.92 45.33
CA TRP A 392 38.32 -7.64 46.55
C TRP A 392 38.97 -6.72 47.60
N THR A 393 38.48 -6.83 48.83
CA THR A 393 39.06 -6.16 50.01
C THR A 393 40.33 -6.83 50.50
N ASN A 394 40.61 -8.08 50.08
CA ASN A 394 41.85 -8.78 50.42
C ASN A 394 42.77 -8.92 49.20
N GLN A 395 43.82 -8.10 49.12
CA GLN A 395 44.69 -8.05 47.93
C GLN A 395 45.63 -9.26 47.85
N CYS A 396 45.92 -9.89 48.99
CA CYS A 396 46.75 -11.09 49.07
C CYS A 396 46.05 -12.32 48.48
N LYS A 397 44.76 -12.53 48.79
CA LYS A 397 43.94 -13.60 48.22
C LYS A 397 43.58 -13.34 46.77
N ALA A 398 43.37 -12.07 46.40
CA ALA A 398 43.05 -11.68 45.03
C ALA A 398 44.28 -11.69 44.10
N ALA A 399 45.50 -11.88 44.64
CA ALA A 399 46.76 -11.79 43.90
C ALA A 399 46.95 -10.48 43.13
N THR A 400 46.33 -9.38 43.59
CA THR A 400 46.43 -8.03 43.00
C THR A 400 47.50 -7.18 43.67
N HIS A 401 48.39 -7.80 44.45
CA HIS A 401 49.48 -7.14 45.15
C HIS A 401 50.77 -7.12 44.31
N ASN A 402 51.62 -6.12 44.53
CA ASN A 402 52.89 -6.01 43.84
C ASN A 402 54.09 -6.54 44.66
N CYS A 403 53.85 -7.35 45.69
CA CYS A 403 54.93 -7.97 46.47
C CYS A 403 55.90 -8.75 45.57
N HIS A 404 57.19 -8.68 45.89
CA HIS A 404 58.20 -9.48 45.21
C HIS A 404 57.84 -10.97 45.28
N TRP A 405 58.20 -11.78 44.28
CA TRP A 405 57.94 -13.22 44.29
C TRP A 405 58.60 -13.96 45.49
N LEU A 406 59.66 -13.36 46.05
CA LEU A 406 60.36 -13.79 47.27
C LEU A 406 59.80 -13.14 48.55
N ALA A 407 58.67 -12.45 48.50
CA ALA A 407 57.99 -11.88 49.66
C ALA A 407 56.65 -12.58 49.92
N ALA A 408 56.18 -12.48 51.16
CA ALA A 408 54.83 -12.80 51.57
C ALA A 408 53.99 -11.52 51.60
N CYS A 409 52.75 -11.60 51.09
CA CYS A 409 51.75 -10.54 51.19
C CYS A 409 51.03 -10.64 52.53
N ILE A 410 50.81 -9.49 53.17
CA ILE A 410 50.06 -9.33 54.42
C ILE A 410 48.91 -8.37 54.14
N ASP A 411 47.69 -8.86 54.31
CA ASP A 411 46.47 -8.07 54.15
C ASP A 411 46.32 -7.12 55.33
N LEU A 412 46.05 -5.84 55.08
CA LEU A 412 45.79 -4.85 56.13
C LEU A 412 44.31 -4.44 56.07
N PRO A 413 43.73 -3.95 57.19
CA PRO A 413 42.38 -3.39 57.17
C PRO A 413 42.31 -2.21 56.19
N ASP A 414 41.28 -2.17 55.36
CA ASP A 414 41.03 -1.05 54.45
C ASP A 414 40.78 0.24 55.27
N GLU A 415 41.52 1.32 54.98
CA GLU A 415 41.29 2.65 55.56
C GLU A 415 40.73 3.61 54.50
N ASN A 416 39.71 4.40 54.85
CA ASN A 416 39.10 5.40 53.96
C ASN A 416 38.72 4.85 52.57
N HIS A 417 38.19 3.63 52.52
CA HIS A 417 37.82 2.92 51.28
C HIS A 417 38.99 2.66 50.32
N LYS A 418 40.23 2.65 50.83
CA LYS A 418 41.43 2.27 50.08
C LYS A 418 41.93 0.91 50.55
N LYS A 419 42.22 0.08 49.55
CA LYS A 419 42.89 -1.21 49.70
C LYS A 419 44.27 -1.05 50.29
N MET A 420 44.55 -1.72 51.42
CA MET A 420 45.85 -1.67 52.06
C MET A 420 46.45 -3.06 52.23
N TYR A 421 47.69 -3.23 51.79
CA TYR A 421 48.48 -4.44 52.00
C TYR A 421 49.95 -4.09 52.24
N SER A 422 50.67 -5.01 52.87
CA SER A 422 52.11 -4.90 53.10
C SER A 422 52.83 -6.13 52.58
N CYS A 423 54.11 -5.96 52.21
CA CYS A 423 54.95 -7.04 51.69
C CYS A 423 56.15 -7.24 52.60
N LYS A 424 56.45 -8.49 52.95
CA LYS A 424 57.61 -8.83 53.78
C LYS A 424 58.41 -9.95 53.14
N CYS A 425 59.72 -9.78 52.96
CA CYS A 425 60.57 -10.81 52.36
C CYS A 425 60.47 -12.14 53.14
N LYS A 426 60.39 -13.25 52.40
CA LYS A 426 60.39 -14.61 52.96
C LYS A 426 61.72 -14.88 53.69
N PRO A 427 61.75 -15.80 54.67
CA PRO A 427 62.99 -16.18 55.35
C PRO A 427 64.14 -16.49 54.38
N GLY A 428 65.33 -15.94 54.64
CA GLY A 428 66.51 -16.13 53.79
C GLY A 428 66.68 -15.08 52.67
N PHE A 429 65.80 -14.07 52.63
CA PHE A 429 65.85 -12.94 51.71
C PHE A 429 65.71 -11.61 52.48
N VAL A 430 66.34 -10.56 51.97
CA VAL A 430 66.32 -9.21 52.57
C VAL A 430 65.89 -8.16 51.55
N GLY A 431 65.27 -7.09 52.04
CA GLY A 431 64.76 -5.99 51.22
C GLY A 431 63.48 -5.40 51.80
N ASN A 432 62.75 -4.63 50.99
CA ASN A 432 61.54 -3.90 51.41
C ASN A 432 60.23 -4.67 51.14
N GLY A 433 60.31 -5.95 50.77
CA GLY A 433 59.15 -6.77 50.42
C GLY A 433 58.66 -6.62 48.97
N PHE A 434 58.91 -5.48 48.32
CA PHE A 434 58.65 -5.28 46.88
C PHE A 434 59.88 -5.62 46.03
N HIS A 435 61.06 -5.51 46.62
CA HIS A 435 62.32 -6.02 46.11
C HIS A 435 62.98 -6.84 47.20
N CYS A 436 63.21 -8.13 46.93
CA CYS A 436 63.88 -9.03 47.86
C CYS A 436 65.01 -9.73 47.12
N VAL A 437 66.22 -9.59 47.65
CA VAL A 437 67.42 -10.26 47.14
C VAL A 437 67.85 -11.35 48.10
N ASP A 438 68.61 -12.32 47.58
CA ASP A 438 69.18 -13.37 48.39
C ASP A 438 70.01 -12.75 49.52
N ALA A 439 69.69 -13.11 50.77
CA ALA A 439 70.37 -12.54 51.93
C ALA A 439 71.87 -12.88 51.96
N CYS A 440 72.30 -13.94 51.25
CA CYS A 440 73.71 -14.31 51.13
C CYS A 440 74.47 -13.53 50.05
N LEU A 441 73.78 -12.85 49.14
CA LEU A 441 74.41 -12.13 48.04
C LEU A 441 75.25 -10.97 48.59
N GLY A 442 76.58 -11.08 48.49
CA GLY A 442 77.53 -10.08 48.98
C GLY A 442 77.58 -9.94 50.51
N TYR A 443 76.93 -10.85 51.26
CA TYR A 443 76.93 -10.86 52.72
C TYR A 443 78.29 -11.27 53.26
N CYS A 444 78.77 -12.48 52.94
CA CYS A 444 80.11 -12.91 53.32
C CYS A 444 81.18 -12.25 52.44
N LYS A 445 82.26 -11.80 53.06
CA LYS A 445 83.41 -11.17 52.40
C LYS A 445 84.57 -12.16 52.29
N ASN A 446 85.59 -11.79 51.52
CA ASN A 446 86.85 -12.53 51.39
C ASN A 446 86.69 -14.03 51.06
N GLY A 447 85.76 -14.36 50.16
CA GLY A 447 85.53 -15.75 49.74
C GLY A 447 84.79 -16.63 50.76
N GLY A 448 84.24 -16.06 51.85
CA GLY A 448 83.48 -16.83 52.84
C GLY A 448 82.20 -17.46 52.27
N GLN A 449 81.93 -18.70 52.66
CA GLN A 449 80.73 -19.42 52.26
C GLN A 449 79.54 -18.95 53.11
N CYS A 450 78.48 -18.50 52.46
CA CYS A 450 77.26 -18.10 53.16
C CYS A 450 76.34 -19.30 53.40
N LEU A 451 75.89 -19.43 54.64
CA LEU A 451 74.95 -20.43 55.12
C LEU A 451 73.68 -19.74 55.60
N LYS A 452 72.51 -20.36 55.35
CA LYS A 452 71.22 -19.90 55.87
C LYS A 452 70.70 -20.90 56.90
N THR A 453 70.23 -20.40 58.04
CA THR A 453 69.58 -21.24 59.06
C THR A 453 68.18 -21.65 58.60
N GLY A 454 67.56 -22.63 59.27
CA GLY A 454 66.16 -23.02 59.00
C GLY A 454 65.13 -21.90 59.24
N ARG A 455 65.52 -20.81 59.92
CA ARG A 455 64.71 -19.58 60.09
C ARG A 455 65.10 -18.46 59.12
N GLY A 456 66.01 -18.71 58.19
CA GLY A 456 66.44 -17.77 57.16
C GLY A 456 67.47 -16.74 57.61
N GLU A 457 68.10 -16.91 58.77
CA GLU A 457 69.18 -16.05 59.24
C GLU A 457 70.49 -16.41 58.54
N THR A 458 71.28 -15.42 58.15
CA THR A 458 72.54 -15.61 57.41
C THR A 458 73.72 -15.75 58.35
N LYS A 459 74.57 -16.75 58.11
CA LYS A 459 75.85 -16.96 58.80
C LYS A 459 76.95 -17.21 57.79
N CYS A 460 78.14 -16.67 58.03
CA CYS A 460 79.29 -16.94 57.19
C CYS A 460 80.20 -18.01 57.80
N GLN A 461 80.66 -18.92 56.96
CA GLN A 461 81.77 -19.82 57.25
C GLN A 461 83.02 -19.25 56.58
N CYS A 462 83.99 -18.84 57.39
CA CYS A 462 85.18 -18.15 56.90
C CYS A 462 86.27 -19.12 56.45
N PRO A 463 86.98 -18.82 55.35
CA PRO A 463 88.17 -19.58 54.96
C PRO A 463 89.29 -19.37 55.98
N ASN A 464 90.29 -20.25 55.97
CA ASN A 464 91.45 -20.15 56.86
C ASN A 464 92.15 -18.79 56.72
N GLY A 465 92.49 -18.14 57.84
CA GLY A 465 93.09 -16.81 57.89
C GLY A 465 92.10 -15.64 57.91
N PHE A 466 90.79 -15.88 57.89
CA PHE A 466 89.74 -14.85 57.98
C PHE A 466 88.75 -15.11 59.11
N GLY A 467 88.27 -14.05 59.77
CA GLY A 467 87.35 -14.10 60.92
C GLY A 467 86.29 -12.98 60.93
N GLY A 468 85.41 -13.02 61.93
CA GLY A 468 84.28 -12.08 62.08
C GLY A 468 82.96 -12.58 61.48
N GLN A 469 81.84 -11.94 61.84
CA GLN A 469 80.48 -12.39 61.46
C GLN A 469 80.23 -12.50 59.95
N ARG A 470 80.98 -11.73 59.15
CA ARG A 470 80.92 -11.71 57.68
C ARG A 470 82.26 -12.06 57.03
N CYS A 471 83.21 -12.65 57.78
CA CYS A 471 84.58 -12.93 57.33
C CYS A 471 85.37 -11.68 56.88
N GLN A 472 85.05 -10.54 57.48
CA GLN A 472 85.61 -9.24 57.12
C GLN A 472 87.00 -8.97 57.70
N ILE A 473 87.44 -9.77 58.68
CA ILE A 473 88.75 -9.63 59.35
C ILE A 473 89.71 -10.60 58.65
N GLY A 474 90.84 -10.12 58.13
CA GLY A 474 91.91 -10.98 57.59
C GLY A 474 93.19 -10.83 58.40
N GLU A 475 94.00 -11.89 58.49
CA GLU A 475 95.34 -11.81 59.08
C GLU A 475 96.25 -10.93 58.20
N GLN A 476 96.51 -9.71 58.66
CA GLN A 476 97.75 -8.99 58.34
C GLN A 476 98.54 -8.75 59.63
N ASN A 477 99.72 -9.37 59.64
CA ASN A 477 100.91 -9.09 60.46
C ASN A 477 100.90 -9.40 61.97
N GLU A 478 101.47 -10.55 62.32
CA GLU A 478 102.52 -10.63 63.34
C GLU A 478 103.74 -11.40 62.81
N ARG A 479 104.56 -10.72 61.98
CA ARG A 479 106.01 -10.51 62.17
C ARG A 479 106.63 -9.80 60.98
#